data_AF-A0A6I6SNB1-F1
#
_entry.id   AF-A0A6I6SNB1-F1
#
_cell.length_a   1.000
_cell.length_b   1.000
_cell.length_c   1.000
_cell.angle_alpha   90.00
_cell.angle_beta   90.00
_cell.angle_gamma   90.00
#
_symmetry.space_group_name_H-M   'P 1'
#
loop_
_entity.id
_entity.type
_entity.pdbx_description
1 polymer ?
#
loop_
_entity_poly.entity_id
_entity_poly.type
_entity_poly.pdbx_seq_one_letter_code
_entity_poly.pdbx_strand_id
1 'polypeptide(L)'
;MSLFTVTTALEDTQATTFTQVPSVSAPAADFAALLSPFTPDSLANGFSTLIGALVGAMLAYLLQRRFQQLKEHNAALMAAHRLMFSLLQQINTIVLIQRDNVFDEINNPGRFISIPATPPYDTRKNILELLELEFLLQEAEGRNLLYDFYIAQENYIEALNQWNLRSSFHLEYLQPALAASGIQNGSLATSETMRNALGDQTYFHAINATDNCILTLQRAFEKLAPLKASIRSYLVKRFKTNDFIDFNFPDTWGLMENP
;
A
#
# COMPACT_ATOMS: atom_id res chain seq x y z
N MET A 1 -13.89 35.12 10.88
CA MET A 1 -13.95 34.31 9.64
C MET A 1 -14.25 32.88 10.02
N SER A 2 -15.29 32.16 9.63
CA SER A 2 -16.63 32.47 9.12
C SER A 2 -17.46 31.25 9.58
N LEU A 3 -18.44 31.47 10.46
CA LEU A 3 -19.32 30.44 11.03
C LEU A 3 -20.45 30.13 10.03
N PHE A 4 -20.70 28.85 9.75
CA PHE A 4 -21.86 28.41 8.98
C PHE A 4 -23.05 28.20 9.93
N THR A 5 -24.05 29.07 9.79
CA THR A 5 -25.36 29.02 10.45
C THR A 5 -26.35 28.40 9.47
N VAL A 6 -27.01 27.31 9.82
CA VAL A 6 -28.12 26.74 9.05
C VAL A 6 -29.43 27.19 9.68
N THR A 7 -30.12 28.06 8.96
CA THR A 7 -31.40 28.67 9.31
C THR A 7 -32.55 27.76 8.89
N THR A 8 -33.35 27.33 9.87
CA THR A 8 -34.67 26.72 9.69
C THR A 8 -35.68 27.79 9.29
N ALA A 9 -36.38 27.61 8.16
CA ALA A 9 -37.51 28.43 7.78
C ALA A 9 -38.83 27.63 7.96
N LEU A 10 -39.60 28.08 8.94
CA LEU A 10 -41.04 27.85 9.15
C LEU A 10 -41.75 29.11 8.67
N GLU A 11 -42.75 28.98 7.80
CA GLU A 11 -43.76 30.00 7.47
C GLU A 11 -44.88 29.29 6.69
N ASP A 12 -46.13 29.74 6.69
CA ASP A 12 -46.97 30.23 7.77
C ASP A 12 -48.42 30.05 7.29
N THR A 13 -49.24 29.53 8.18
CA THR A 13 -50.64 29.82 8.44
C THR A 13 -51.40 30.71 7.44
N GLN A 14 -52.43 30.16 6.77
CA GLN A 14 -53.59 30.95 6.30
C GLN A 14 -54.92 30.40 6.83
N ALA A 15 -55.54 31.27 7.64
CA ALA A 15 -56.96 31.57 7.83
C ALA A 15 -58.02 30.47 7.63
N THR A 16 -58.53 30.07 8.78
CA THR A 16 -59.74 29.34 9.12
C THR A 16 -61.00 29.93 8.47
N THR A 17 -61.68 29.16 7.62
CA THR A 17 -63.09 29.39 7.28
C THR A 17 -63.94 28.33 7.98
N PHE A 18 -64.68 28.74 9.01
CA PHE A 18 -65.65 27.90 9.71
C PHE A 18 -66.79 27.53 8.75
N THR A 19 -66.86 26.25 8.38
CA THR A 19 -68.04 25.69 7.71
C THR A 19 -68.59 24.58 8.59
N GLN A 20 -69.92 24.59 8.75
CA GLN A 20 -70.70 23.82 9.71
C GLN A 20 -70.37 22.32 9.74
N VAL A 21 -70.45 21.75 10.95
CA VAL A 21 -70.35 20.31 11.22
C VAL A 21 -71.70 19.64 10.91
N PRO A 22 -71.82 18.84 9.83
CA PRO A 22 -72.85 17.81 9.80
C PRO A 22 -72.40 16.66 10.72
N SER A 23 -73.21 16.35 11.72
CA SER A 23 -73.11 15.13 12.50
C SER A 23 -73.32 13.92 11.58
N VAL A 24 -72.24 13.37 11.05
CA VAL A 24 -72.26 12.07 10.35
C VAL A 24 -71.94 11.01 11.39
N SER A 25 -72.97 10.26 11.78
CA SER A 25 -72.87 8.99 12.48
C SER A 25 -71.74 8.16 11.89
N ALA A 26 -70.76 7.77 12.71
CA ALA A 26 -69.73 6.82 12.30
C ALA A 26 -70.44 5.57 11.78
N PRO A 27 -70.34 5.24 10.47
CA PRO A 27 -70.75 3.92 10.04
C PRO A 27 -69.79 2.97 10.74
N ALA A 28 -70.35 1.99 11.46
CA ALA A 28 -69.60 0.83 11.89
C ALA A 28 -68.74 0.39 10.71
N ALA A 29 -67.41 0.31 10.90
CA ALA A 29 -66.49 -0.14 9.88
C ALA A 29 -67.00 -1.49 9.38
N ASP A 30 -67.68 -1.46 8.25
CA ASP A 30 -68.30 -2.63 7.67
C ASP A 30 -67.15 -3.46 7.11
N PHE A 31 -66.69 -4.41 7.92
CA PHE A 31 -65.62 -5.34 7.57
C PHE A 31 -65.91 -6.03 6.23
N ALA A 32 -67.18 -6.14 5.84
CA ALA A 32 -67.62 -6.65 4.54
C ALA A 32 -67.32 -5.67 3.38
N ALA A 33 -67.42 -4.35 3.59
CA ALA A 33 -67.01 -3.36 2.59
C ALA A 33 -65.48 -3.32 2.42
N LEU A 34 -64.73 -3.57 3.49
CA LEU A 34 -63.27 -3.73 3.46
C LEU A 34 -62.81 -5.00 2.72
N LEU A 35 -63.67 -6.03 2.70
CA LEU A 35 -63.43 -7.31 2.01
C LEU A 35 -64.11 -7.40 0.62
N SER A 36 -64.92 -6.41 0.24
CA SER A 36 -65.60 -6.35 -1.05
C SER A 36 -64.70 -6.25 -2.30
N PRO A 37 -63.44 -5.77 -2.27
CA PRO A 37 -62.61 -5.77 -3.48
C PRO A 37 -61.94 -7.12 -3.76
N PHE A 38 -62.13 -8.16 -2.93
CA PHE A 38 -61.63 -9.52 -3.19
C PHE A 38 -62.56 -10.29 -4.14
N THR A 39 -62.76 -9.77 -5.35
CA THR A 39 -63.25 -10.57 -6.47
C THR A 39 -62.14 -11.53 -6.92
N PRO A 40 -62.46 -12.77 -7.36
CA PRO A 40 -61.46 -13.74 -7.82
C PRO A 40 -60.49 -13.17 -8.88
N ASP A 41 -60.99 -12.27 -9.72
CA ASP A 41 -60.22 -11.58 -10.77
C ASP A 41 -59.23 -10.54 -10.21
N SER A 42 -59.55 -9.86 -9.11
CA SER A 42 -58.63 -8.91 -8.47
C SER A 42 -57.51 -9.64 -7.71
N LEU A 43 -57.80 -10.80 -7.12
CA LEU A 43 -56.82 -11.69 -6.52
C LEU A 43 -55.86 -12.27 -7.57
N ALA A 44 -56.38 -12.68 -8.73
CA ALA A 44 -55.56 -13.18 -9.84
C ALA A 44 -54.63 -12.08 -10.40
N ASN A 45 -55.14 -10.86 -10.60
CA ASN A 45 -54.35 -9.72 -11.07
C ASN A 45 -53.30 -9.28 -10.03
N GLY A 46 -53.66 -9.23 -8.74
CA GLY A 46 -52.72 -8.95 -7.65
C GLY A 46 -51.61 -10.00 -7.54
N PHE A 47 -51.94 -11.28 -7.72
CA PHE A 47 -50.97 -12.37 -7.70
C PHE A 47 -50.00 -12.31 -8.89
N SER A 48 -50.49 -11.93 -10.08
CA SER A 48 -49.62 -11.71 -11.25
C SER A 48 -48.61 -10.58 -11.03
N THR A 49 -49.04 -9.49 -10.38
CA THR A 49 -48.17 -8.35 -10.02
C THR A 49 -47.13 -8.77 -8.98
N LEU A 50 -47.53 -9.57 -7.99
CA LEU A 50 -46.63 -10.11 -6.97
C LEU A 50 -45.56 -11.03 -7.57
N ILE A 51 -45.96 -11.95 -8.47
CA ILE A 51 -45.02 -12.83 -9.18
C ILE A 51 -44.07 -12.01 -10.04
N GLY A 52 -44.59 -11.03 -10.79
CA GLY A 52 -43.77 -10.14 -11.61
C GLY A 52 -42.73 -9.37 -10.78
N ALA A 53 -43.16 -8.81 -9.64
CA ALA A 53 -42.27 -8.12 -8.71
C ALA A 53 -41.22 -9.06 -8.10
N LEU A 54 -41.61 -10.29 -7.71
CA LEU A 54 -40.69 -11.29 -7.16
C LEU A 54 -39.63 -11.72 -8.17
N VAL A 55 -40.03 -12.00 -9.41
CA VAL A 55 -39.11 -12.38 -10.50
C VAL A 55 -38.18 -11.22 -10.84
N GLY A 56 -38.71 -9.99 -10.92
CA GLY A 56 -37.91 -8.79 -11.15
C GLY A 56 -36.86 -8.57 -10.06
N ALA A 57 -37.26 -8.68 -8.78
CA ALA A 57 -36.35 -8.57 -7.65
C ALA A 57 -35.28 -9.69 -7.63
N MET A 58 -35.67 -10.92 -7.96
CA MET A 58 -34.74 -12.05 -8.03
C MET A 58 -33.70 -11.88 -9.13
N LEU A 59 -34.12 -11.46 -10.33
CA LEU A 59 -33.21 -11.18 -11.45
C LEU A 59 -32.27 -10.01 -11.13
N ALA A 60 -32.79 -8.93 -10.56
CA ALA A 60 -32.00 -7.78 -10.13
C ALA A 60 -30.94 -8.19 -9.08
N TYR A 61 -31.33 -9.01 -8.10
CA TYR A 61 -30.40 -9.53 -7.08
C TYR A 61 -29.30 -10.41 -7.67
N LEU A 62 -29.65 -11.35 -8.57
CA LEU A 62 -28.67 -12.22 -9.22
C LEU A 62 -27.68 -11.42 -10.09
N LEU A 63 -28.19 -10.42 -10.82
CA LEU A 63 -27.38 -9.52 -11.64
C LEU A 63 -26.45 -8.68 -10.76
N GLN A 64 -26.97 -8.09 -9.68
CA GLN A 64 -26.18 -7.31 -8.72
C GLN A 64 -25.06 -8.16 -8.11
N ARG A 65 -25.36 -9.41 -7.72
CA ARG A 65 -24.37 -10.33 -7.17
C ARG A 65 -23.26 -10.66 -8.17
N ARG A 66 -23.60 -10.88 -9.44
CA ARG A 66 -22.62 -11.10 -10.52
C ARG A 66 -21.72 -9.87 -10.74
N PHE A 67 -22.30 -8.67 -10.77
CA PHE A 67 -21.54 -7.43 -10.90
C PHE A 67 -20.60 -7.21 -9.72
N GLN A 68 -21.08 -7.45 -8.50
CA GLN A 68 -20.27 -7.30 -7.29
C GLN A 68 -19.06 -8.26 -7.30
N GLN A 69 -19.27 -9.53 -7.65
CA GLN A 69 -18.19 -10.51 -7.78
C GLN A 69 -17.17 -10.13 -8.86
N LEU A 70 -17.63 -9.64 -10.01
CA LEU A 70 -16.73 -9.19 -11.09
C LEU A 70 -15.93 -7.96 -10.68
N LYS A 71 -16.56 -7.02 -9.95
CA LYS A 71 -15.90 -5.85 -9.40
C LYS A 71 -14.84 -6.22 -8.37
N GLU A 72 -15.15 -7.12 -7.44
CA GLU A 72 -14.19 -7.64 -6.45
C GLU A 72 -13.01 -8.36 -7.12
N HIS A 73 -13.30 -9.18 -8.13
CA HIS A 73 -12.26 -9.88 -8.89
C HIS A 73 -11.33 -8.90 -9.62
N ASN A 74 -11.88 -7.91 -10.32
CA ASN A 74 -11.09 -6.89 -11.02
C ASN A 74 -10.28 -6.03 -10.05
N ALA A 75 -10.85 -5.69 -8.89
CA ALA A 75 -10.12 -4.96 -7.85
C ALA A 75 -8.93 -5.77 -7.32
N ALA A 76 -9.13 -7.07 -7.05
CA ALA A 76 -8.05 -7.97 -6.64
C ALA A 76 -6.97 -8.12 -7.72
N LEU A 77 -7.36 -8.19 -9.00
CA LEU A 77 -6.42 -8.25 -10.11
C LEU A 77 -5.57 -6.96 -10.20
N MET A 78 -6.20 -5.79 -10.09
CA MET A 78 -5.48 -4.52 -10.08
C MET A 78 -4.52 -4.41 -8.88
N ALA A 79 -4.94 -4.85 -7.69
CA ALA A 79 -4.07 -4.92 -6.52
C ALA A 79 -2.87 -5.84 -6.74
N ALA A 80 -3.06 -6.97 -7.42
CA ALA A 80 -1.98 -7.88 -7.79
C ALA A 80 -0.95 -7.24 -8.75
N HIS A 81 -1.39 -6.45 -9.74
CA HIS A 81 -0.46 -5.70 -10.58
C HIS A 81 0.30 -4.63 -9.79
N ARG A 82 -0.37 -3.92 -8.88
CA ARG A 82 0.28 -2.95 -7.98
C ARG A 82 1.32 -3.59 -7.10
N LEU A 83 1.05 -4.78 -6.55
CA LEU A 83 2.00 -5.57 -5.78
C LEU A 83 3.25 -5.91 -6.58
N MET A 84 3.08 -6.43 -7.80
CA MET A 84 4.22 -6.76 -8.67
C MET A 84 5.03 -5.51 -9.06
N PHE A 85 4.35 -4.40 -9.33
CA PHE A 85 5.01 -3.14 -9.66
C PHE A 85 5.75 -2.52 -8.46
N SER A 86 5.18 -2.60 -7.26
CA SER A 86 5.83 -2.17 -6.02
C SER A 86 7.10 -2.98 -5.77
N LEU A 87 7.07 -4.31 -5.91
CA LEU A 87 8.27 -5.16 -5.80
C LEU A 87 9.35 -4.78 -6.82
N LEU A 88 8.95 -4.50 -8.07
CA LEU A 88 9.88 -4.02 -9.10
C LEU A 88 10.56 -2.73 -8.66
N GLN A 89 9.79 -1.75 -8.18
CA GLN A 89 10.31 -0.46 -7.74
C GLN A 89 11.22 -0.59 -6.51
N GLN A 90 10.85 -1.41 -5.53
CA GLN A 90 11.64 -1.67 -4.33
C GLN A 90 12.98 -2.31 -4.69
N ILE A 91 12.97 -3.40 -5.48
CA ILE A 91 14.20 -4.08 -5.91
C ILE A 91 15.08 -3.14 -6.74
N ASN A 92 14.49 -2.42 -7.69
CA ASN A 92 15.23 -1.47 -8.52
C ASN A 92 15.90 -0.38 -7.69
N THR A 93 15.24 0.12 -6.64
CA THR A 93 15.84 1.13 -5.75
C THR A 93 17.06 0.59 -5.03
N ILE A 94 17.00 -0.63 -4.48
CA ILE A 94 18.14 -1.28 -3.81
C ILE A 94 19.30 -1.51 -4.79
N VAL A 95 19.00 -2.01 -6.00
CA VAL A 95 20.00 -2.25 -7.05
C VAL A 95 20.67 -0.95 -7.49
N LEU A 96 19.92 0.14 -7.62
CA LEU A 96 20.49 1.45 -7.98
C LEU A 96 21.43 1.97 -6.89
N ILE A 97 21.05 1.88 -5.62
CA ILE A 97 21.93 2.27 -4.51
C ILE A 97 23.23 1.48 -4.56
N GLN A 98 23.12 0.14 -4.69
CA GLN A 98 24.28 -0.74 -4.75
C GLN A 98 25.19 -0.41 -5.93
N ARG A 99 24.63 -0.38 -7.14
CA ARG A 99 25.39 -0.18 -8.39
C ARG A 99 26.08 1.18 -8.41
N ASP A 100 25.35 2.25 -8.06
CA ASP A 100 25.83 3.62 -8.28
C ASP A 100 26.73 4.11 -7.15
N ASN A 101 26.68 3.52 -5.96
CA ASN A 101 27.40 4.05 -4.78
C ASN A 101 28.28 3.02 -4.05
N VAL A 102 27.92 1.74 -4.04
CA VAL A 102 28.55 0.75 -3.16
C VAL A 102 29.51 -0.17 -3.90
N PHE A 103 29.13 -0.61 -5.10
CA PHE A 103 29.77 -1.74 -5.79
C PHE A 103 31.28 -1.54 -6.00
N ASP A 104 31.68 -0.37 -6.50
CA ASP A 104 33.08 -0.08 -6.80
C ASP A 104 33.97 -0.02 -5.53
N GLU A 105 33.35 0.26 -4.37
CA GLU A 105 34.03 0.54 -3.11
C GLU A 105 33.88 -0.58 -2.06
N ILE A 106 33.18 -1.68 -2.38
CA ILE A 106 32.82 -2.71 -1.39
C ILE A 106 34.05 -3.35 -0.72
N ASN A 107 35.11 -3.56 -1.50
CA ASN A 107 36.37 -4.16 -1.05
C ASN A 107 37.39 -3.12 -0.54
N ASN A 108 37.04 -1.82 -0.59
CA ASN A 108 37.93 -0.75 -0.16
C ASN A 108 37.94 -0.66 1.40
N PRO A 109 39.10 -0.74 2.07
CA PRO A 109 39.17 -0.53 3.52
C PRO A 109 38.74 0.89 3.95
N GLY A 110 38.80 1.87 3.04
CA GLY A 110 38.32 3.23 3.21
C GLY A 110 36.88 3.47 2.70
N ARG A 111 36.07 2.41 2.51
CA ARG A 111 34.70 2.52 1.96
C ARG A 111 33.80 3.50 2.70
N PHE A 112 33.98 3.66 4.01
CA PHE A 112 33.16 4.56 4.83
C PHE A 112 33.28 6.03 4.43
N ILE A 113 34.38 6.39 3.75
CA ILE A 113 34.66 7.72 3.18
C ILE A 113 34.42 7.74 1.67
N SER A 114 34.83 6.66 0.99
CA SER A 114 34.83 6.58 -0.46
C SER A 114 33.41 6.48 -1.03
N ILE A 115 32.51 5.78 -0.33
CA ILE A 115 31.09 5.74 -0.69
C ILE A 115 30.51 7.15 -0.46
N PRO A 116 29.98 7.83 -1.48
CA PRO A 116 29.49 9.20 -1.32
C PRO A 116 28.24 9.23 -0.43
N ALA A 117 28.01 10.37 0.21
CA ALA A 117 26.71 10.66 0.82
C ALA A 117 25.73 11.08 -0.28
N THR A 118 24.50 10.56 -0.24
CA THR A 118 23.46 10.92 -1.20
C THR A 118 22.35 11.72 -0.52
N PRO A 119 21.52 12.44 -1.30
CA PRO A 119 20.26 12.97 -0.78
C PRO A 119 19.40 11.87 -0.14
N PRO A 120 18.56 12.22 0.85
CA PRO A 120 17.73 11.23 1.53
C PRO A 120 16.69 10.62 0.58
N TYR A 121 16.56 9.30 0.62
CA TYR A 121 15.49 8.58 -0.05
C TYR A 121 14.18 8.69 0.73
N ASP A 122 13.07 8.86 0.03
CA ASP A 122 11.75 8.79 0.64
C ASP A 122 11.42 7.33 0.99
N THR A 123 11.43 7.03 2.28
CA THR A 123 11.18 5.68 2.80
C THR A 123 9.74 5.24 2.64
N ARG A 124 8.80 6.17 2.41
CA ARG A 124 7.39 5.87 2.16
C ARG A 124 7.10 5.58 0.69
N LYS A 125 8.07 5.87 -0.19
CA LYS A 125 7.93 5.66 -1.61
C LYS A 125 7.94 4.16 -1.92
N ASN A 126 7.00 3.74 -2.76
CA ASN A 126 6.83 2.35 -3.22
C ASN A 126 6.41 1.37 -2.11
N ILE A 127 5.97 1.85 -0.94
CA ILE A 127 5.32 1.02 0.08
C ILE A 127 3.90 0.71 -0.41
N LEU A 128 3.48 -0.55 -0.24
CA LEU A 128 2.10 -0.96 -0.45
C LEU A 128 1.40 -1.22 0.89
N GLU A 129 0.16 -0.73 1.02
CA GLU A 129 -0.66 -0.97 2.21
C GLU A 129 -1.21 -2.40 2.21
N LEU A 130 -1.16 -3.08 3.37
CA LEU A 130 -1.65 -4.46 3.49
C LEU A 130 -3.16 -4.59 3.20
N LEU A 131 -3.93 -3.51 3.41
CA LEU A 131 -5.37 -3.48 3.09
C LEU A 131 -5.63 -3.63 1.59
N GLU A 132 -4.71 -3.18 0.73
CA GLU A 132 -4.84 -3.41 -0.72
C GLU A 132 -4.65 -4.89 -1.08
N LEU A 133 -4.07 -5.68 -0.17
CA LEU A 133 -3.71 -7.09 -0.38
C LEU A 133 -4.66 -8.08 0.30
N GLU A 134 -5.85 -7.64 0.70
CA GLU A 134 -6.87 -8.49 1.35
C GLU A 134 -7.20 -9.76 0.56
N PHE A 135 -7.08 -9.73 -0.77
CA PHE A 135 -7.32 -10.90 -1.62
C PHE A 135 -6.37 -12.07 -1.31
N LEU A 136 -5.17 -11.81 -0.77
CA LEU A 136 -4.21 -12.83 -0.35
C LEU A 136 -4.68 -13.59 0.89
N LEU A 137 -5.55 -13.00 1.71
CA LEU A 137 -6.03 -13.62 2.96
C LEU A 137 -6.99 -14.79 2.71
N GLN A 138 -7.58 -14.86 1.52
CA GLN A 138 -8.59 -15.86 1.15
C GLN A 138 -8.04 -17.30 1.14
N GLU A 139 -6.74 -17.47 0.87
CA GLU A 139 -6.09 -18.78 0.75
C GLU A 139 -4.90 -18.90 1.70
N ALA A 140 -4.58 -20.12 2.15
CA ALA A 140 -3.45 -20.34 3.07
C ALA A 140 -2.10 -19.97 2.45
N GLU A 141 -1.90 -20.29 1.17
CA GLU A 141 -0.70 -19.94 0.40
C GLU A 141 -0.53 -18.40 0.31
N GLY A 142 -1.62 -17.69 0.00
CA GLY A 142 -1.62 -16.23 -0.06
C GLY A 142 -1.30 -15.56 1.27
N ARG A 143 -1.78 -16.11 2.40
CA ARG A 143 -1.44 -15.59 3.75
C ARG A 143 0.06 -15.67 4.06
N ASN A 144 0.72 -16.75 3.68
CA ASN A 144 2.17 -16.88 3.86
C ASN A 144 2.92 -15.86 3.00
N LEU A 145 2.50 -15.68 1.74
CA LEU A 145 3.10 -14.68 0.85
C LEU A 145 2.88 -13.25 1.34
N LEU A 146 1.73 -12.94 1.94
CA LEU A 146 1.47 -11.64 2.55
C LEU A 146 2.41 -11.38 3.74
N TYR A 147 2.65 -12.40 4.57
CA TYR A 147 3.61 -12.31 5.67
C TYR A 147 5.05 -12.12 5.15
N ASP A 148 5.47 -12.90 4.16
CA ASP A 148 6.79 -12.78 3.56
C ASP A 148 6.99 -11.41 2.90
N PHE A 149 5.94 -10.89 2.24
CA PHE A 149 5.93 -9.54 1.68
C PHE A 149 6.06 -8.46 2.74
N TYR A 150 5.33 -8.58 3.85
CA TYR A 150 5.45 -7.66 4.97
C TYR A 150 6.89 -7.60 5.50
N ILE A 151 7.49 -8.77 5.77
CA ILE A 151 8.89 -8.84 6.24
C ILE A 151 9.88 -8.26 5.22
N ALA A 152 9.68 -8.55 3.92
CA ALA A 152 10.53 -8.01 2.87
C ALA A 152 10.41 -6.48 2.74
N GLN A 153 9.20 -5.94 2.88
CA GLN A 153 8.94 -4.50 2.84
C GLN A 153 9.56 -3.78 4.05
N GLU A 154 9.47 -4.35 5.25
CA GLU A 154 10.14 -3.80 6.44
C GLU A 154 11.66 -3.77 6.26
N ASN A 155 12.27 -4.83 5.70
CA ASN A 155 13.70 -4.84 5.40
C ASN A 155 14.09 -3.78 4.36
N TYR A 156 13.23 -3.54 3.36
CA TYR A 156 13.43 -2.47 2.38
C TYR A 156 13.41 -1.08 3.06
N ILE A 157 12.42 -0.83 3.92
CA ILE A 157 12.29 0.43 4.65
C ILE A 157 13.51 0.64 5.56
N GLU A 158 13.92 -0.40 6.27
CA GLU A 158 15.09 -0.35 7.16
C GLU A 158 16.38 -0.06 6.40
N ALA A 159 16.58 -0.70 5.24
CA ALA A 159 17.75 -0.42 4.40
C ALA A 159 17.81 1.05 3.95
N LEU A 160 16.67 1.64 3.57
CA LEU A 160 16.61 3.06 3.21
C LEU A 160 16.83 3.98 4.43
N ASN A 161 16.28 3.63 5.59
CA ASN A 161 16.50 4.39 6.83
C ASN A 161 17.98 4.39 7.22
N GLN A 162 18.63 3.22 7.22
CA GLN A 162 20.07 3.11 7.51
C GLN A 162 20.90 3.92 6.52
N TRP A 163 20.59 3.83 5.22
CA TRP A 163 21.28 4.60 4.20
C TRP A 163 21.15 6.12 4.41
N ASN A 164 19.95 6.58 4.74
CA ASN A 164 19.67 7.98 5.04
C ASN A 164 20.44 8.45 6.29
N LEU A 165 20.40 7.67 7.37
CA LEU A 165 21.14 7.97 8.62
C LEU A 165 22.65 8.06 8.36
N ARG A 166 23.20 7.11 7.59
CA ARG A 166 24.61 7.11 7.21
C ARG A 166 24.96 8.31 6.33
N SER A 167 24.11 8.67 5.37
CA SER A 167 24.32 9.84 4.51
C SER A 167 24.27 11.15 5.29
N SER A 168 23.29 11.33 6.19
CA SER A 168 23.21 12.48 7.09
C SER A 168 24.44 12.56 7.99
N PHE A 169 24.84 11.45 8.63
CA PHE A 169 26.03 11.41 9.46
C PHE A 169 27.29 11.81 8.67
N HIS A 170 27.41 11.31 7.45
CA HIS A 170 28.54 11.60 6.58
C HIS A 170 28.62 13.09 6.20
N LEU A 171 27.48 13.73 5.92
CA LEU A 171 27.42 15.16 5.56
C LEU A 171 27.62 16.08 6.78
N GLU A 172 27.02 15.73 7.93
CA GLU A 172 26.96 16.62 9.09
C GLU A 172 28.19 16.50 10.01
N TYR A 173 28.81 15.32 10.08
CA TYR A 173 29.91 15.06 11.01
C TYR A 173 31.20 14.66 10.30
N LEU A 174 31.14 13.70 9.37
CA LEU A 174 32.34 13.14 8.77
C LEU A 174 33.04 14.14 7.84
N GLN A 175 32.34 14.70 6.86
CA GLN A 175 32.92 15.65 5.90
C GLN A 175 33.49 16.91 6.57
N PRO A 176 32.79 17.56 7.53
CA PRO A 176 33.36 18.70 8.25
C PRO A 176 34.62 18.36 9.04
N ALA A 177 34.65 17.20 9.70
CA ALA A 177 35.82 16.75 10.45
C ALA A 177 37.03 16.48 9.52
N LEU A 178 36.79 15.85 8.36
CA LEU A 178 37.82 15.66 7.34
C LEU A 178 38.34 17.00 6.79
N ALA A 179 37.45 17.93 6.48
CA ALA A 179 37.84 19.25 5.99
C ALA A 179 38.68 20.03 7.03
N ALA A 180 38.32 19.94 8.31
CA ALA A 180 39.05 20.60 9.41
C ALA A 180 40.43 19.98 9.68
N SER A 181 40.63 18.70 9.33
CA SER A 181 41.89 17.98 9.59
C SER A 181 43.07 18.44 8.72
N GLY A 182 42.80 19.17 7.63
CA GLY A 182 43.83 19.61 6.68
C GLY A 182 44.40 18.49 5.79
N ILE A 183 43.84 17.29 5.85
CA ILE A 183 44.18 16.19 4.94
C ILE A 183 43.78 16.60 3.51
N GLN A 184 44.75 16.59 2.59
CA GLN A 184 44.48 16.95 1.19
C GLN A 184 43.66 15.84 0.51
N ASN A 185 42.69 16.25 -0.30
CA ASN A 185 41.91 15.33 -1.12
C ASN A 185 42.84 14.51 -2.03
N GLY A 186 42.68 13.18 -2.02
CA GLY A 186 43.49 12.25 -2.81
C GLY A 186 44.85 11.91 -2.21
N SER A 187 45.20 12.42 -1.02
CA SER A 187 46.40 11.99 -0.32
C SER A 187 46.23 10.58 0.27
N LEU A 188 47.30 9.78 0.28
CA LEU A 188 47.32 8.48 0.95
C LEU A 188 47.31 8.70 2.46
N ALA A 189 46.16 8.47 3.09
CA ALA A 189 46.02 8.53 4.55
C ALA A 189 46.02 7.13 5.14
N THR A 190 46.81 6.91 6.19
CA THR A 190 46.77 5.65 6.95
C THR A 190 45.56 5.67 7.89
N SER A 191 45.09 4.49 8.30
CA SER A 191 43.99 4.36 9.27
C SER A 191 44.26 5.14 10.57
N GLU A 192 45.52 5.21 11.01
CA GLU A 192 45.92 5.96 12.20
C GLU A 192 45.79 7.47 11.99
N THR A 193 46.21 8.00 10.84
CA THR A 193 46.01 9.41 10.49
C THR A 193 44.53 9.76 10.45
N MET A 194 43.69 8.89 9.87
CA MET A 194 42.24 9.12 9.79
C MET A 194 41.58 9.07 11.16
N ARG A 195 41.99 8.13 12.01
CA ARG A 195 41.51 8.02 13.38
C ARG A 195 41.88 9.26 14.21
N ASN A 196 43.10 9.76 14.07
CA ASN A 196 43.54 10.99 14.74
C ASN A 196 42.80 12.23 14.24
N ALA A 197 42.48 12.29 12.94
CA ALA A 197 41.75 13.39 12.33
C ALA A 197 40.27 13.45 12.73
N LEU A 198 39.60 12.30 12.77
CA LEU A 198 38.16 12.18 13.02
C LEU A 198 37.80 12.05 14.49
N GLY A 199 38.75 11.58 15.30
CA GLY A 199 38.51 11.06 16.64
C GLY A 199 37.92 9.65 16.61
N ASP A 200 38.22 8.87 17.66
CA ASP A 200 37.87 7.45 17.77
C ASP A 200 36.38 7.19 17.55
N GLN A 201 35.52 7.96 18.21
CA GLN A 201 34.07 7.75 18.15
C GLN A 201 33.53 7.92 16.73
N THR A 202 33.88 9.02 16.06
CA THR A 202 33.44 9.32 14.69
C THR A 202 33.97 8.28 13.72
N TYR A 203 35.25 7.90 13.86
CA TYR A 203 35.92 6.92 13.02
C TYR A 203 35.22 5.54 13.08
N PHE A 204 35.05 4.99 14.29
CA PHE A 204 34.39 3.68 14.45
C PHE A 204 32.91 3.73 14.10
N HIS A 205 32.21 4.83 14.39
CA HIS A 205 30.81 4.97 14.01
C HIS A 205 30.64 5.00 12.49
N ALA A 206 31.51 5.70 11.75
CA ALA A 206 31.43 5.77 10.29
C ALA A 206 31.61 4.40 9.62
N ILE A 207 32.56 3.61 10.12
CA ILE A 207 32.80 2.24 9.65
C ILE A 207 31.57 1.37 9.93
N ASN A 208 31.11 1.32 11.18
CA ASN A 208 29.97 0.49 11.56
C ASN A 208 28.69 0.90 10.84
N ALA A 209 28.43 2.20 10.68
CA ALA A 209 27.27 2.70 9.95
C ALA A 209 27.30 2.27 8.47
N THR A 210 28.47 2.36 7.83
CA THR A 210 28.63 1.94 6.43
C THR A 210 28.46 0.43 6.27
N ASP A 211 29.06 -0.36 7.16
CA ASP A 211 28.96 -1.82 7.12
C ASP A 211 27.52 -2.31 7.34
N ASN A 212 26.81 -1.68 8.30
CA ASN A 212 25.39 -1.96 8.54
C ASN A 212 24.51 -1.56 7.34
N CYS A 213 24.84 -0.48 6.63
CA CYS A 213 24.12 -0.11 5.40
C CYS A 213 24.28 -1.17 4.31
N ILE A 214 25.50 -1.63 4.05
CA ILE A 214 25.77 -2.66 3.04
C ILE A 214 25.01 -3.95 3.39
N LEU A 215 25.09 -4.38 4.65
CA LEU A 215 24.42 -5.58 5.13
C LEU A 215 22.90 -5.49 5.03
N THR A 216 22.31 -4.32 5.32
CA THR A 216 20.86 -4.13 5.23
C THR A 216 20.37 -4.07 3.79
N LEU A 217 21.13 -3.48 2.87
CA LEU A 217 20.85 -3.53 1.42
C LEU A 217 20.83 -4.97 0.90
N GLN A 218 21.84 -5.78 1.27
CA GLN A 218 21.92 -7.20 0.91
C GLN A 218 20.70 -7.97 1.44
N ARG A 219 20.40 -7.85 2.74
CA ARG A 219 19.24 -8.51 3.37
C ARG A 219 17.91 -8.11 2.73
N ALA A 220 17.75 -6.85 2.36
CA ALA A 220 16.54 -6.40 1.67
C ALA A 220 16.41 -7.08 0.30
N PHE A 221 17.50 -7.11 -0.48
CA PHE A 221 17.52 -7.76 -1.78
C PHE A 221 17.26 -9.27 -1.70
N GLU A 222 17.93 -9.96 -0.77
CA GLU A 222 17.79 -11.40 -0.52
C GLU A 222 16.35 -11.82 -0.19
N LYS A 223 15.56 -10.93 0.46
CA LYS A 223 14.14 -11.20 0.74
C LYS A 223 13.23 -10.85 -0.43
N LEU A 224 13.46 -9.72 -1.10
CA LEU A 224 12.61 -9.26 -2.19
C LEU A 224 12.75 -10.11 -3.47
N ALA A 225 13.97 -10.48 -3.85
CA ALA A 225 14.27 -11.17 -5.09
C ALA A 225 13.55 -12.53 -5.25
N PRO A 226 13.63 -13.47 -4.28
CA PRO A 226 12.90 -14.74 -4.38
C PRO A 226 11.39 -14.56 -4.22
N LEU A 227 10.96 -13.59 -3.40
CA LEU A 227 9.54 -13.34 -3.14
C LEU A 227 8.77 -12.97 -4.41
N LYS A 228 9.38 -12.20 -5.33
CA LYS A 228 8.83 -11.91 -6.66
C LYS A 228 8.38 -13.17 -7.40
N ALA A 229 9.23 -14.20 -7.43
CA ALA A 229 8.93 -15.44 -8.15
C ALA A 229 7.76 -16.19 -7.49
N SER A 230 7.76 -16.28 -6.16
CA SER A 230 6.71 -16.93 -5.38
C SER A 230 5.35 -16.23 -5.55
N ILE A 231 5.32 -14.90 -5.44
CA ILE A 231 4.10 -14.10 -5.65
C ILE A 231 3.60 -14.26 -7.08
N ARG A 232 4.48 -14.13 -8.08
CA ARG A 232 4.07 -14.27 -9.49
C ARG A 232 3.44 -15.63 -9.77
N SER A 233 4.07 -16.72 -9.29
CA SER A 233 3.54 -18.07 -9.44
C SER A 233 2.13 -18.20 -8.86
N TYR A 234 1.94 -17.67 -7.65
CA TYR A 234 0.64 -17.63 -6.98
C TYR A 234 -0.40 -16.83 -7.77
N LEU A 235 -0.05 -15.64 -8.24
CA LEU A 235 -0.94 -14.76 -9.01
C LEU A 235 -1.37 -15.40 -10.34
N VAL A 236 -0.45 -16.01 -11.08
CA VAL A 236 -0.76 -16.72 -12.33
C VAL A 236 -1.74 -17.85 -12.09
N LYS A 237 -1.50 -18.66 -11.03
CA LYS A 237 -2.38 -19.75 -10.62
C LYS A 237 -3.78 -19.25 -10.23
N ARG A 238 -3.86 -18.19 -9.43
CA ARG A 238 -5.10 -17.64 -8.89
C ARG A 238 -5.97 -16.97 -9.96
N PHE A 239 -5.37 -16.10 -10.78
CA PHE A 239 -6.09 -15.31 -11.78
C PHE A 239 -6.18 -16.00 -13.15
N LYS A 240 -5.50 -17.15 -13.32
CA LYS A 240 -5.48 -17.93 -14.57
C LYS A 240 -5.05 -17.09 -15.78
N THR A 241 -4.15 -16.13 -15.55
CA THR A 241 -3.58 -15.25 -16.56
C THR A 241 -2.07 -15.17 -16.37
N ASN A 242 -1.32 -15.00 -17.46
CA ASN A 242 0.12 -14.78 -17.43
C ASN A 242 0.51 -13.31 -17.63
N ASP A 243 -0.47 -12.40 -17.57
CA ASP A 243 -0.30 -10.95 -17.75
C ASP A 243 0.32 -10.24 -16.53
N PHE A 244 1.20 -10.93 -15.79
CA PHE A 244 1.93 -10.33 -14.67
C PHE A 244 3.35 -10.03 -15.11
N ILE A 245 3.84 -8.84 -14.71
CA ILE A 245 5.18 -8.36 -15.02
C ILE A 245 6.20 -9.44 -14.63
N ASP A 246 7.00 -9.86 -15.60
CA ASP A 246 8.15 -10.71 -15.38
C ASP A 246 9.40 -9.86 -15.63
N PHE A 247 10.15 -9.59 -14.56
CA PHE A 247 11.34 -8.76 -14.61
C PHE A 247 12.48 -9.53 -13.96
N ASN A 248 13.67 -9.45 -14.54
CA ASN A 248 14.88 -10.05 -13.98
C ASN A 248 15.96 -8.99 -13.81
N PHE A 249 16.77 -9.14 -12.76
CA PHE A 249 17.94 -8.32 -12.51
C PHE A 249 19.17 -9.21 -12.70
N PRO A 250 19.74 -9.27 -13.91
CA PRO A 250 20.86 -10.16 -14.20
C PRO A 250 22.11 -9.76 -13.39
N ASP A 251 22.31 -8.47 -13.19
CA ASP A 251 23.44 -7.92 -12.45
C ASP A 251 23.02 -7.59 -11.02
N THR A 252 23.51 -8.37 -10.06
CA THR A 252 23.21 -8.19 -8.63
C THR A 252 24.26 -7.35 -7.92
N TRP A 253 25.36 -6.98 -8.58
CA TRP A 253 26.40 -6.06 -8.06
C TRP A 253 26.86 -6.41 -6.63
N GLY A 254 27.08 -7.70 -6.35
CA GLY A 254 27.51 -8.18 -5.02
C GLY A 254 26.40 -8.27 -3.96
N LEU A 255 25.13 -8.09 -4.32
CA LEU A 255 24.00 -8.23 -3.38
C LEU A 255 23.69 -9.69 -3.01
N MET A 256 24.19 -10.65 -3.79
CA MET A 256 23.96 -12.09 -3.59
C MET A 256 25.26 -12.85 -3.29
N GLU A 257 26.40 -12.16 -3.27
CA GLU A 257 27.68 -12.76 -2.92
C GLU A 257 27.82 -12.73 -1.41
N ASN A 258 27.73 -13.91 -0.77
CA ASN A 258 28.08 -14.05 0.64
C ASN A 258 29.57 -13.64 0.79
N PRO A 259 29.91 -12.70 1.69
CA PRO A 259 31.29 -12.40 2.00
C PRO A 259 32.04 -13.61 2.59
#